data_AF-A0A933ZE23-F1
#
_entry.id   AF-A0A933ZE23-F1
#
_cell.length_a   1.000
_cell.length_b   1.000
_cell.length_c   1.000
_cell.angle_alpha   90.00
_cell.angle_beta   90.00
_cell.angle_gamma   90.00
#
_symmetry.space_group_name_H-M   'P 1'
#
loop_
_entity.id
_entity.type
_entity.pdbx_description
1 polymer ?
#
loop_
_entity_poly.entity_id
_entity_poly.type
_entity_poly.pdbx_seq_one_letter_code
_entity_poly.pdbx_strand_id
1 'polypeptide(L)'
;MTYFDTEFAATKYLTDHGLFTMDPQRVSSVLRDLIASIAALPRAITAEGVDGAPPWFATEWSLWVLGESLNKLVKRRKGEPLSPIIGVVSDTVRDRRFGKGRQTFVRILGGVDAEAHKELLMDLLDDPEVSGHAIKALRVGKVSGASERVREALRVARVGWIRTEAKKYLAKYP
;
A
#
# COMPACT_ATOMS: atom_id res chain seq x y z
N MET A 1 25.21 -10.00 12.33
CA MET A 1 24.33 -9.99 11.16
C MET A 1 22.93 -9.82 11.70
N THR A 2 22.41 -8.59 11.71
CA THR A 2 21.08 -8.32 12.27
C THR A 2 20.03 -8.73 11.25
N TYR A 3 18.81 -9.01 11.69
CA TYR A 3 17.68 -9.39 10.82
C TYR A 3 17.43 -8.36 9.69
N PHE A 4 17.83 -7.10 9.92
CA PHE A 4 17.82 -6.00 8.94
C PHE A 4 18.78 -6.21 7.75
N ASP A 5 19.91 -6.89 7.96
CA ASP A 5 20.89 -7.19 6.90
C ASP A 5 20.34 -8.23 5.90
N THR A 6 19.48 -9.16 6.34
CA THR A 6 18.86 -10.18 5.48
C THR A 6 17.58 -9.69 4.77
N GLU A 7 16.87 -8.70 5.30
CA GLU A 7 15.65 -8.14 4.67
C GLU A 7 15.93 -6.99 3.68
N PHE A 8 16.98 -6.21 3.91
CA PHE A 8 17.53 -5.31 2.89
C PHE A 8 18.01 -6.13 1.68
N ALA A 9 18.53 -7.33 1.93
CA ALA A 9 18.88 -8.28 0.89
C ALA A 9 17.65 -8.75 0.11
N ALA A 10 16.49 -9.08 0.70
CA ALA A 10 15.31 -9.51 -0.07
C ALA A 10 14.75 -8.39 -1.00
N THR A 11 14.69 -7.15 -0.52
CA THR A 11 14.18 -6.02 -1.31
C THR A 11 15.16 -5.63 -2.42
N LYS A 12 16.46 -5.63 -2.11
CA LYS A 12 17.52 -5.47 -3.10
C LYS A 12 17.56 -6.65 -4.07
N TYR A 13 17.36 -7.88 -3.61
CA TYR A 13 17.29 -9.12 -4.37
C TYR A 13 16.14 -9.07 -5.39
N LEU A 14 14.96 -8.62 -4.99
CA LEU A 14 13.82 -8.42 -5.88
C LEU A 14 14.12 -7.37 -6.98
N THR A 15 14.87 -6.32 -6.62
CA THR A 15 15.26 -5.24 -7.53
C THR A 15 16.40 -5.68 -8.48
N ASP A 16 17.34 -6.50 -7.99
CA ASP A 16 18.59 -6.91 -8.65
C ASP A 16 18.48 -8.25 -9.41
N HIS A 17 17.51 -9.13 -9.07
CA HIS A 17 17.31 -10.45 -9.70
C HIS A 17 16.11 -10.53 -10.66
N GLY A 18 15.76 -9.41 -11.30
CA GLY A 18 15.02 -9.47 -12.57
C GLY A 18 13.50 -9.45 -12.48
N LEU A 19 12.87 -9.00 -11.39
CA LEU A 19 11.41 -8.74 -11.42
C LEU A 19 11.01 -7.73 -12.51
N PHE A 20 11.93 -6.86 -12.90
CA PHE A 20 11.74 -5.93 -14.02
C PHE A 20 11.67 -6.64 -15.37
N THR A 21 12.27 -7.83 -15.51
CA THR A 21 12.30 -8.60 -16.76
C THR A 21 11.32 -9.77 -16.77
N MET A 22 10.75 -10.14 -15.62
CA MET A 22 9.72 -11.16 -15.51
C MET A 22 8.38 -10.71 -16.10
N ASP A 23 7.62 -11.64 -16.64
CA ASP A 23 6.24 -11.38 -17.03
C ASP A 23 5.36 -11.07 -15.79
N PRO A 24 4.26 -10.32 -15.95
CA PRO A 24 3.42 -9.90 -14.82
C PRO A 24 2.83 -11.06 -14.01
N GLN A 25 2.56 -12.21 -14.62
CA GLN A 25 2.01 -13.37 -13.93
C GLN A 25 3.05 -13.96 -12.96
N ARG A 26 4.30 -14.10 -13.42
CA ARG A 26 5.39 -14.56 -12.55
C ARG A 26 5.66 -13.60 -11.41
N VAL A 27 5.67 -12.29 -11.68
CA VAL A 27 5.78 -11.25 -10.64
C VAL A 27 4.68 -11.42 -9.60
N SER A 28 3.42 -11.62 -10.02
CA SER A 28 2.29 -11.77 -9.10
C SER A 28 2.43 -12.99 -8.18
N SER A 29 2.93 -14.12 -8.69
CA SER A 29 3.19 -15.32 -7.90
C SER A 29 4.22 -15.04 -6.80
N VAL A 30 5.36 -14.46 -7.18
CA VAL A 30 6.43 -14.12 -6.24
C VAL A 30 5.93 -13.14 -5.17
N LEU A 31 5.12 -12.15 -5.55
CA LEU A 31 4.53 -11.21 -4.59
C LEU A 31 3.61 -11.91 -3.59
N ARG A 32 2.77 -12.87 -4.02
CA ARG A 32 1.89 -13.62 -3.12
C ARG A 32 2.71 -14.42 -2.09
N ASP A 33 3.76 -15.11 -2.54
CA ASP A 33 4.62 -15.91 -1.66
C ASP A 33 5.34 -15.03 -0.63
N LEU A 34 5.83 -13.87 -1.05
CA LEU A 34 6.48 -12.91 -0.16
C LEU A 34 5.50 -12.33 0.87
N ILE A 35 4.30 -11.91 0.44
CA ILE A 35 3.28 -11.38 1.35
C ILE A 35 2.86 -12.45 2.36
N ALA A 36 2.68 -13.70 1.93
CA ALA A 36 2.39 -14.81 2.83
C ALA A 36 3.52 -15.04 3.85
N SER A 37 4.78 -14.96 3.41
CA SER A 37 5.94 -15.09 4.30
C SER A 37 6.01 -13.94 5.32
N ILE A 38 5.75 -12.70 4.89
CA ILE A 38 5.69 -11.53 5.77
C ILE A 38 4.52 -11.65 6.78
N ALA A 39 3.37 -12.15 6.34
CA ALA A 39 2.20 -12.37 7.19
C ALA A 39 2.44 -13.46 8.26
N ALA A 40 3.34 -14.40 7.99
CA ALA A 40 3.73 -15.47 8.90
C ALA A 40 4.84 -15.07 9.88
N LEU A 41 5.41 -13.86 9.77
CA LEU A 41 6.44 -13.39 10.70
C LEU A 41 5.92 -13.45 12.14
N PRO A 42 6.71 -13.98 13.10
CA PRO A 42 6.23 -14.13 14.46
C PRO A 42 5.90 -12.77 15.08
N ARG A 43 4.65 -12.60 15.54
CA ARG A 43 4.20 -11.45 16.33
C ARG A 43 4.80 -11.40 17.74
N ALA A 44 5.84 -12.18 18.01
CA ALA A 44 6.54 -12.24 19.30
C ALA A 44 8.01 -11.86 19.19
N ILE A 45 8.52 -11.63 17.96
CA ILE A 45 9.81 -10.95 17.81
C ILE A 45 9.52 -9.48 18.11
N THR A 46 9.58 -9.11 19.38
CA THR A 46 10.16 -7.80 19.71
C THR A 46 11.42 -7.75 18.89
N ALA A 47 11.60 -6.71 18.08
CA ALA A 47 12.90 -6.46 17.49
C ALA A 47 13.87 -6.25 18.67
N GLU A 48 14.42 -7.32 19.23
CA GLU A 48 15.57 -7.30 20.11
C GLU A 48 16.71 -6.76 19.23
N GLY A 49 16.78 -5.44 19.16
CA GLY A 49 17.65 -4.73 18.23
C GLY A 49 17.09 -3.44 17.63
N VAL A 50 15.78 -3.13 17.76
CA VAL A 50 15.25 -1.79 17.45
C VAL A 50 14.38 -1.31 18.60
N ASP A 51 15.03 -0.82 19.66
CA ASP A 51 14.46 0.04 20.70
C ASP A 51 13.08 -0.36 21.29
N GLY A 52 12.80 -1.67 21.43
CA GLY A 52 11.54 -2.13 22.01
C GLY A 52 10.31 -1.96 21.10
N ALA A 53 10.52 -1.88 19.78
CA ALA A 53 9.43 -1.78 18.80
C ALA A 53 8.46 -2.97 18.93
N PRO A 54 7.14 -2.73 18.94
CA PRO A 54 6.17 -3.80 19.05
C PRO A 54 6.25 -4.79 17.87
N PRO A 55 5.88 -6.06 18.06
CA PRO A 55 6.03 -7.06 17.01
C PRO A 55 5.23 -6.83 15.72
N TRP A 56 4.15 -6.03 15.76
CA TRP A 56 3.42 -5.63 14.56
C TRP A 56 4.24 -4.72 13.64
N PHE A 57 5.29 -4.06 14.18
CA PHE A 57 6.16 -3.15 13.43
C PHE A 57 6.92 -3.87 12.32
N ALA A 58 7.40 -5.11 12.56
CA ALA A 58 8.12 -5.88 11.56
C ALA A 58 7.25 -6.18 10.33
N THR A 59 6.01 -6.66 10.55
CA THR A 59 5.07 -6.93 9.45
C THR A 59 4.71 -5.67 8.67
N GLU A 60 4.36 -4.57 9.36
CA GLU A 60 4.00 -3.32 8.69
C GLU A 60 5.18 -2.73 7.90
N TRP A 61 6.37 -2.76 8.49
CA TRP A 61 7.59 -2.27 7.86
C TRP A 61 7.95 -3.08 6.62
N SER A 62 8.00 -4.41 6.72
CA SER A 62 8.35 -5.28 5.59
C SER A 62 7.35 -5.15 4.44
N LEU A 63 6.04 -5.01 4.75
CA LEU A 63 5.04 -4.70 3.73
C LEU A 63 5.22 -3.32 3.12
N TRP A 64 5.53 -2.31 3.92
CA TRP A 64 5.77 -0.97 3.41
C TRP A 64 6.96 -0.95 2.44
N VAL A 65 8.07 -1.61 2.80
CA VAL A 65 9.28 -1.73 1.96
C VAL A 65 8.96 -2.47 0.66
N LEU A 66 8.25 -3.60 0.73
CA LEU A 66 7.82 -4.35 -0.45
C LEU A 66 6.95 -3.48 -1.37
N GLY A 67 5.99 -2.76 -0.78
CA GLY A 67 5.13 -1.83 -1.51
C GLY A 67 5.94 -0.74 -2.21
N GLU A 68 6.97 -0.18 -1.57
CA GLU A 68 7.82 0.86 -2.18
C GLU A 68 8.54 0.34 -3.43
N SER A 69 9.10 -0.86 -3.35
CA SER A 69 9.74 -1.52 -4.49
C SER A 69 8.74 -1.82 -5.59
N LEU A 70 7.54 -2.31 -5.24
CA LEU A 70 6.48 -2.58 -6.20
C LEU A 70 6.00 -1.29 -6.89
N ASN A 71 5.86 -0.19 -6.17
CA ASN A 71 5.49 1.10 -6.73
C ASN A 71 6.51 1.60 -7.76
N LYS A 72 7.81 1.36 -7.52
CA LYS A 72 8.87 1.66 -8.51
C LYS A 72 8.74 0.79 -9.76
N LEU A 73 8.48 -0.52 -9.59
CA LEU A 73 8.25 -1.46 -10.69
C LEU A 73 7.07 -1.04 -11.55
N VAL A 74 5.91 -0.81 -10.93
CA VAL A 74 4.68 -0.38 -11.61
C VAL A 74 4.89 0.90 -12.41
N LYS A 75 5.60 1.89 -11.84
CA LYS A 75 5.91 3.14 -12.56
C LYS A 75 6.80 2.93 -13.78
N ARG A 76 7.78 2.02 -13.70
CA ARG A 76 8.66 1.71 -14.84
C ARG A 76 7.94 0.96 -15.95
N ARG A 77 6.99 0.10 -15.58
CA ARG A 77 6.17 -0.71 -16.50
C ARG A 77 4.86 -0.03 -16.89
N LYS A 78 4.80 1.30 -16.85
CA LYS A 78 3.59 2.06 -17.17
C LYS A 78 3.17 1.78 -18.62
N GLY A 79 1.92 1.36 -18.80
CA GLY A 79 1.35 1.01 -20.11
C GLY A 79 1.34 -0.49 -20.40
N GLU A 80 1.99 -1.31 -19.58
CA GLU A 80 1.91 -2.78 -19.67
C GLU A 80 0.64 -3.33 -18.97
N PRO A 81 0.15 -4.51 -19.35
CA PRO A 81 -0.97 -5.17 -18.67
C PRO A 81 -0.53 -5.71 -17.30
N LEU A 82 -0.62 -4.88 -16.27
CA LEU A 82 -0.22 -5.23 -14.90
C LEU A 82 -1.34 -5.89 -14.08
N SER A 83 -2.43 -6.35 -14.70
CA SER A 83 -3.62 -6.84 -13.98
C SER A 83 -3.34 -7.95 -12.95
N PRO A 84 -2.44 -8.92 -13.16
CA PRO A 84 -2.13 -9.92 -12.13
C PRO A 84 -1.48 -9.29 -10.89
N ILE A 85 -0.60 -8.32 -11.10
CA ILE A 85 0.08 -7.57 -10.03
C ILE A 85 -0.93 -6.71 -9.28
N ILE A 86 -1.79 -5.99 -10.00
CA ILE A 86 -2.83 -5.15 -9.40
C ILE A 86 -3.82 -5.98 -8.59
N GLY A 87 -4.15 -7.20 -9.02
CA GLY A 87 -4.93 -8.15 -8.21
C GLY A 87 -4.29 -8.39 -6.83
N VAL A 88 -2.99 -8.66 -6.78
CA VAL A 88 -2.26 -8.86 -5.51
C VAL A 88 -2.23 -7.58 -4.67
N VAL A 89 -2.06 -6.41 -5.30
CA VAL A 89 -2.12 -5.11 -4.61
C VAL A 89 -3.48 -4.93 -3.93
N SER A 90 -4.57 -5.20 -4.66
CA SER A 90 -5.93 -5.07 -4.13
C SER A 90 -6.23 -6.05 -3.00
N ASP A 91 -5.77 -7.29 -3.11
CA ASP A 91 -5.87 -8.29 -2.03
C ASP A 91 -5.14 -7.79 -0.76
N THR A 92 -3.94 -7.22 -0.93
CA THR A 92 -3.12 -6.69 0.18
C THR A 92 -3.79 -5.49 0.85
N VAL A 93 -4.42 -4.60 0.07
CA VAL A 93 -5.14 -3.42 0.60
C VAL A 93 -6.35 -3.82 1.45
N ARG A 94 -7.04 -4.91 1.09
CA ARG A 94 -8.22 -5.40 1.82
C ARG A 94 -7.88 -6.02 3.17
N ASP A 95 -6.68 -6.58 3.32
CA ASP A 95 -6.30 -7.28 4.55
C ASP A 95 -5.92 -6.32 5.68
N ARG A 96 -6.90 -5.96 6.51
CA ARG A 96 -6.73 -5.03 7.64
C ARG A 96 -5.68 -5.46 8.65
N ARG A 97 -5.28 -6.75 8.69
CA ARG A 97 -4.22 -7.26 9.58
C ARG A 97 -2.85 -6.64 9.27
N PHE A 98 -2.70 -6.09 8.06
CA PHE A 98 -1.47 -5.44 7.59
C PHE A 98 -1.35 -3.97 7.99
N GLY A 99 -2.35 -3.40 8.68
CA GLY A 99 -2.29 -2.06 9.28
C GLY A 99 -1.76 -0.99 8.32
N LYS A 100 -0.73 -0.25 8.72
CA LYS A 100 -0.10 0.83 7.94
C LYS A 100 0.77 0.34 6.78
N GLY A 101 1.21 -0.91 6.79
CA GLY A 101 1.98 -1.50 5.68
C GLY A 101 1.24 -1.41 4.34
N ARG A 102 -0.10 -1.33 4.39
CA ARG A 102 -0.98 -1.16 3.23
C ARG A 102 -0.89 0.21 2.54
N GLN A 103 -0.41 1.26 3.21
CA GLN A 103 -0.45 2.65 2.72
C GLN A 103 0.20 2.82 1.34
N THR A 104 1.27 2.06 1.07
CA THR A 104 1.94 2.08 -0.24
C THR A 104 1.10 1.40 -1.32
N PHE A 105 0.46 0.29 -1.01
CA PHE A 105 -0.43 -0.42 -1.94
C PHE A 105 -1.65 0.42 -2.32
N VAL A 106 -2.26 1.15 -1.37
CA VAL A 106 -3.35 2.10 -1.66
C VAL A 106 -2.91 3.17 -2.66
N ARG A 107 -1.68 3.67 -2.53
CA ARG A 107 -1.11 4.64 -3.47
C ARG A 107 -0.87 4.04 -4.85
N ILE A 108 -0.49 2.77 -4.95
CA ILE A 108 -0.36 2.07 -6.24
C ILE A 108 -1.72 2.02 -6.95
N LEU A 109 -2.79 1.62 -6.24
CA LEU A 109 -4.14 1.61 -6.82
C LEU A 109 -4.55 2.98 -7.36
N GLY A 110 -4.32 4.04 -6.58
CA GLY A 110 -4.62 5.41 -6.99
C GLY A 110 -3.82 5.90 -8.21
N GLY A 111 -2.66 5.30 -8.50
CA GLY A 111 -1.78 5.69 -9.60
C GLY A 111 -1.99 4.92 -10.90
N VAL A 112 -2.51 3.69 -10.82
CA VAL A 112 -2.66 2.80 -11.99
C VAL A 112 -4.08 2.75 -12.49
N ASP A 113 -5.04 2.52 -11.58
CA ASP A 113 -6.43 2.24 -11.97
C ASP A 113 -7.40 2.58 -10.83
N ALA A 114 -7.40 3.86 -10.46
CA ALA A 114 -8.18 4.34 -9.32
C ALA A 114 -9.69 4.19 -9.54
N GLU A 115 -10.17 4.38 -10.77
CA GLU A 115 -11.60 4.29 -11.09
C GLU A 115 -12.09 2.84 -10.97
N ALA A 116 -11.35 1.85 -11.50
CA ALA A 116 -11.74 0.44 -11.34
C ALA A 116 -11.72 -0.03 -9.87
N HIS A 117 -10.98 0.67 -9.01
CA HIS A 117 -10.89 0.39 -7.58
C HIS A 117 -11.63 1.40 -6.71
N LYS A 118 -12.54 2.20 -7.29
CA LYS A 118 -13.25 3.27 -6.58
C LYS A 118 -13.94 2.78 -5.31
N GLU A 119 -14.72 1.70 -5.40
CA GLU A 119 -15.47 1.17 -4.26
C GLU A 119 -14.52 0.75 -3.13
N LEU A 120 -13.44 0.03 -3.47
CA LEU A 120 -12.41 -0.32 -2.50
C LEU A 120 -11.79 0.93 -1.86
N LEU A 121 -11.42 1.94 -2.65
CA LEU A 121 -10.86 3.19 -2.12
C LEU A 121 -11.85 3.96 -1.24
N MET A 122 -13.15 3.91 -1.55
CA MET A 122 -14.21 4.51 -0.74
C MET A 122 -14.39 3.78 0.60
N ASP A 123 -14.29 2.45 0.61
CA ASP A 123 -14.37 1.65 1.84
C ASP A 123 -13.21 1.93 2.81
N LEU A 124 -12.05 2.30 2.29
CA LEU A 124 -10.88 2.67 3.10
C LEU A 124 -11.00 4.04 3.77
N LEU A 125 -12.01 4.86 3.44
CA LEU A 125 -12.18 6.19 4.05
C LEU A 125 -12.46 6.12 5.54
N ASP A 126 -13.04 5.01 6.01
CA ASP A 126 -13.32 4.74 7.44
C ASP A 126 -12.18 3.97 8.13
N ASP A 127 -11.10 3.68 7.40
CA ASP A 127 -9.94 2.96 7.94
C ASP A 127 -8.89 3.95 8.47
N PRO A 128 -8.70 4.07 9.80
CA PRO A 128 -7.80 5.08 10.37
C PRO A 128 -6.34 4.89 9.95
N GLU A 129 -5.94 3.67 9.55
CA GLU A 129 -4.56 3.38 9.16
C GLU A 129 -4.23 3.86 7.74
N VAL A 130 -5.23 4.00 6.86
CA VAL A 130 -5.02 4.26 5.43
C VAL A 130 -5.94 5.30 4.81
N SER A 131 -6.94 5.82 5.52
CA SER A 131 -7.94 6.77 5.02
C SER A 131 -7.34 7.98 4.31
N GLY A 132 -6.29 8.59 4.87
CA GLY A 132 -5.61 9.71 4.21
C GLY A 132 -4.95 9.33 2.88
N HIS A 133 -4.44 8.10 2.77
CA HIS A 133 -3.90 7.57 1.51
C HIS A 133 -5.02 7.27 0.51
N ALA A 134 -6.17 6.80 0.97
CA ALA A 134 -7.34 6.56 0.13
C ALA A 134 -7.91 7.86 -0.45
N ILE A 135 -8.07 8.90 0.38
CA ILE A 135 -8.48 10.25 -0.08
C ILE A 135 -7.51 10.78 -1.14
N LYS A 136 -6.20 10.66 -0.88
CA LYS A 136 -5.17 11.07 -1.84
C LYS A 136 -5.25 10.26 -3.14
N ALA A 137 -5.47 8.94 -3.05
CA ALA A 137 -5.62 8.06 -4.19
C ALA A 137 -6.82 8.44 -5.06
N LEU A 138 -8.00 8.65 -4.46
CA LEU A 138 -9.19 9.14 -5.15
C LEU A 138 -8.92 10.48 -5.86
N ARG A 139 -8.26 11.42 -5.18
CA ARG A 139 -7.93 12.74 -5.74
C ARG A 139 -6.98 12.67 -6.92
N VAL A 140 -5.87 11.92 -6.77
CA VAL A 140 -4.83 11.80 -7.79
C VAL A 140 -5.32 11.00 -8.98
N GLY A 141 -6.07 9.93 -8.72
CA GLY A 141 -6.76 9.12 -9.71
C GLY A 141 -7.93 9.81 -10.40
N LYS A 142 -8.27 11.04 -9.97
CA LYS A 142 -9.36 11.87 -10.50
C LYS A 142 -10.76 11.23 -10.38
N VAL A 143 -10.94 10.36 -9.40
CA VAL A 143 -12.18 9.62 -9.14
C VAL A 143 -13.21 10.54 -8.50
N SER A 144 -14.33 10.79 -9.17
CA SER A 144 -15.43 11.62 -8.66
C SER A 144 -16.49 10.77 -7.92
N GLY A 145 -17.44 11.44 -7.27
CA GLY A 145 -18.57 10.77 -6.62
C GLY A 145 -18.28 10.19 -5.23
N ALA A 146 -17.15 10.54 -4.61
CA ALA A 146 -16.85 10.19 -3.21
C ALA A 146 -17.01 11.40 -2.25
N SER A 147 -17.53 12.54 -2.73
CA SER A 147 -17.55 13.80 -1.98
C SER A 147 -18.22 13.69 -0.62
N GLU A 148 -19.35 12.99 -0.53
CA GLU A 148 -20.07 12.79 0.74
C GLU A 148 -19.22 12.04 1.76
N ARG A 149 -18.66 10.88 1.38
CA ARG A 149 -17.78 10.10 2.28
C ARG A 149 -16.50 10.86 2.64
N VAL A 150 -15.95 11.65 1.72
CA VAL A 150 -14.76 12.48 2.00
C VAL A 150 -15.10 13.64 2.96
N ARG A 151 -16.31 14.22 2.91
CA ARG A 151 -16.76 15.21 3.90
C ARG A 151 -16.87 14.58 5.29
N GLU A 152 -17.41 13.37 5.38
CA GLU A 152 -17.49 12.67 6.66
C GLU A 152 -16.09 12.35 7.21
N ALA A 153 -15.20 11.83 6.37
CA ALA A 153 -13.81 11.60 6.74
C ALA A 153 -13.11 12.90 7.23
N LEU A 154 -13.37 14.05 6.58
CA LEU A 154 -12.85 15.35 7.00
C LEU A 154 -13.37 15.78 8.38
N ARG A 155 -14.63 15.48 8.70
CA ARG A 155 -15.26 15.82 9.98
C ARG A 155 -14.60 15.09 11.15
N VAL A 156 -14.26 13.82 10.97
CA VAL A 156 -13.68 12.97 12.02
C VAL A 156 -12.14 13.01 12.06
N ALA A 157 -11.49 13.42 10.96
CA ALA A 157 -10.04 13.44 10.84
C ALA A 157 -9.38 14.35 11.89
N ARG A 158 -8.54 13.74 12.74
CA ARG A 158 -7.71 14.46 13.73
C ARG A 158 -6.35 14.88 13.18
N VAL A 159 -5.87 14.21 12.14
CA VAL A 159 -4.54 14.41 11.58
C VAL A 159 -4.56 15.50 10.50
N GLY A 160 -3.69 16.50 10.64
CA GLY A 160 -3.69 17.70 9.79
C GLY A 160 -3.51 17.43 8.29
N TRP A 161 -2.62 16.50 7.92
CA TRP A 161 -2.38 16.20 6.50
C TRP A 161 -3.58 15.50 5.83
N ILE A 162 -4.32 14.66 6.58
CA ILE A 162 -5.54 14.00 6.10
C ILE A 162 -6.62 15.05 5.79
N ARG A 163 -6.82 16.00 6.71
CA ARG A 163 -7.76 17.12 6.51
C ARG A 163 -7.39 17.94 5.28
N THR A 164 -6.10 18.20 5.07
CA THR A 164 -5.59 18.92 3.89
C THR A 164 -5.89 18.16 2.60
N GLU A 165 -5.65 16.85 2.56
CA GLU A 165 -5.98 16.05 1.37
C GLU A 165 -7.48 15.98 1.10
N ALA A 166 -8.31 15.87 2.13
CA ALA A 166 -9.77 15.88 1.99
C ALA A 166 -10.28 17.21 1.42
N LYS A 167 -9.79 18.35 1.94
CA LYS A 167 -10.11 19.68 1.39
C LYS A 167 -9.71 19.82 -0.07
N LYS A 168 -8.52 19.32 -0.45
CA LYS A 168 -8.06 19.33 -1.86
C LYS A 168 -8.95 18.46 -2.76
N TYR A 169 -9.45 17.34 -2.26
CA TYR A 169 -10.41 16.51 -3.00
C TYR A 169 -11.71 17.27 -3.22
N LEU A 170 -12.32 17.80 -2.15
CA LEU A 170 -13.61 18.50 -2.19
C LEU A 170 -13.58 19.79 -2.99
N ALA A 171 -12.44 20.49 -3.04
CA ALA A 171 -12.28 21.65 -3.91
C ALA A 171 -12.37 21.31 -5.40
N LYS A 172 -12.07 20.06 -5.77
CA LYS A 172 -12.07 19.58 -7.17
C LYS A 172 -13.31 18.76 -7.51
N TYR A 173 -13.84 18.04 -6.53
CA TYR A 173 -15.01 17.17 -6.61
C TYR A 173 -15.94 17.56 -5.46
N PRO A 174 -16.74 18.63 -5.62
CA PRO A 174 -17.59 19.13 -4.56
C PRO A 174 -18.62 18.11 -4.09
#